data_AF-A0A170X599-F1
#
_entry.id   AF-A0A170X599-F1
#
_cell.length_a   1.000
_cell.length_b   1.000
_cell.length_c   1.000
_cell.angle_alpha   90.00
_cell.angle_beta   90.00
_cell.angle_gamma   90.00
#
_symmetry.space_group_name_H-M   'P 1'
#
loop_
_entity.id
_entity.type
_entity.pdbx_description
1 polymer ?
#
loop_
_entity_poly.entity_id
_entity_poly.type
_entity_poly.pdbx_seq_one_letter_code
_entity_poly.pdbx_strand_id
1 'polypeptide(L)'
;FIVAYKGSPGMRRTLQSQMRSTKFNVLLTTYEYVIKDKAVLAKIHWKYMIIDEGHRMKNHHCKLTQVLNTHYIAPHRLLLTGTPLQNKLPELWALLNFLLPSIFKSCSTFEQWFNAPFATTGEKVELNEEETILIIRRLHKVLRPFLLRRLKKEVESQLPDKVEYIVKCDMSGLQRV
;
A
#
# COMPACT_ATOMS: atom_id res chain seq x y z
N PHE A 1 25.17 10.07 2.21
CA PHE A 1 25.53 9.31 0.99
C PHE A 1 24.32 8.49 0.51
N ILE A 2 23.87 8.70 -0.73
CA ILE A 2 22.69 8.05 -1.35
C ILE A 2 23.16 7.10 -2.46
N VAL A 3 22.61 5.89 -2.52
CA VAL A 3 22.89 4.90 -3.57
C VAL A 3 21.63 4.69 -4.40
N ALA A 4 21.74 4.84 -5.72
CA ALA A 4 20.66 4.53 -6.66
C ALA A 4 20.88 3.15 -7.29
N TYR A 5 19.98 2.21 -7.00
CA TYR A 5 20.08 0.83 -7.44
C TYR A 5 19.35 0.62 -8.76
N LYS A 6 20.11 0.63 -9.87
CA LYS A 6 19.57 0.58 -11.24
C LYS A 6 20.58 -0.03 -12.22
N GLY A 7 20.12 -0.25 -13.46
CA GLY A 7 20.98 -0.65 -14.58
C GLY A 7 21.07 -2.16 -14.79
N SER A 8 22.06 -2.59 -15.58
CA SER A 8 22.25 -3.99 -15.99
C SER A 8 22.67 -4.89 -14.80
N PRO A 9 22.48 -6.23 -14.89
CA PRO A 9 22.91 -7.14 -13.83
C PRO A 9 24.40 -7.02 -13.47
N GLY A 10 25.27 -6.74 -14.45
CA GLY A 10 26.70 -6.52 -14.21
C GLY A 10 26.95 -5.27 -13.36
N MET A 11 26.34 -4.14 -13.73
CA MET A 11 26.44 -2.89 -12.97
C MET A 11 25.89 -3.03 -11.54
N ARG A 12 24.78 -3.75 -11.37
CA ARG A 12 24.21 -4.02 -10.04
C ARG A 12 25.11 -4.90 -9.18
N ARG A 13 25.82 -5.89 -9.73
CA ARG A 13 26.81 -6.67 -8.97
C ARG A 13 27.95 -5.80 -8.44
N THR A 14 28.46 -4.87 -9.27
CA THR A 14 29.49 -3.92 -8.82
C THR A 14 28.96 -3.02 -7.71
N LEU A 15 27.75 -2.47 -7.86
CA LEU A 15 27.08 -1.68 -6.82
C LEU A 15 26.90 -2.47 -5.52
N GLN A 16 26.47 -3.74 -5.61
CA GLN A 16 26.32 -4.61 -4.43
C GLN A 16 27.65 -4.83 -3.71
N SER A 17 28.75 -5.00 -4.45
CA SER A 17 30.09 -5.14 -3.87
C SER A 17 30.50 -3.85 -3.16
N GLN A 18 30.30 -2.69 -3.80
CA GLN A 18 30.57 -1.38 -3.21
C GLN A 18 29.72 -1.13 -1.96
N MET A 19 28.43 -1.49 -1.98
CA MET A 19 27.54 -1.34 -0.82
C MET A 19 27.97 -2.18 0.39
N ARG A 20 28.72 -3.27 0.18
CA ARG A 20 29.28 -4.08 1.28
C ARG A 20 30.57 -3.48 1.85
N SER A 21 31.38 -2.84 1.00
CA SER A 21 32.67 -2.25 1.41
C SER A 21 32.53 -0.81 1.91
N THR A 22 31.49 -0.10 1.51
CA THR A 22 31.29 1.32 1.82
C THR A 22 30.01 1.56 2.61
N LYS A 23 30.05 2.51 3.55
CA LYS A 23 28.86 2.95 4.29
C LYS A 23 28.01 3.84 3.40
N PHE A 24 26.71 3.60 3.39
CA PHE A 24 25.71 4.47 2.75
C PHE A 24 24.57 4.76 3.73
N ASN A 25 23.81 5.83 3.49
CA ASN A 25 22.70 6.23 4.37
C ASN A 25 21.33 5.89 3.77
N VAL A 26 21.19 5.99 2.44
CA VAL A 26 19.90 5.78 1.75
C VAL A 26 20.13 4.94 0.50
N LEU A 27 19.25 3.97 0.26
CA LEU A 27 19.17 3.21 -0.98
C LEU A 27 17.86 3.56 -1.68
N LEU A 28 17.94 4.10 -2.89
CA LEU A 28 16.79 4.23 -3.79
C LEU A 28 16.76 3.03 -4.74
N THR A 29 15.61 2.40 -4.88
CA THR A 29 15.41 1.24 -5.74
C THR A 29 13.93 1.14 -6.17
N THR A 30 13.61 0.23 -7.08
CA THR A 30 12.24 -0.04 -7.52
C THR A 30 11.76 -1.41 -7.00
N TYR A 31 10.45 -1.64 -7.07
CA TYR A 31 9.83 -2.88 -6.60
C TYR A 31 10.41 -4.14 -7.25
N GLU A 32 10.70 -4.08 -8.54
CA GLU A 32 11.21 -5.22 -9.31
C GLU A 32 12.58 -5.65 -8.78
N TYR A 33 13.44 -4.69 -8.43
CA TYR A 33 14.76 -4.99 -7.90
C TYR A 33 14.72 -5.52 -6.47
N VAL A 34 13.80 -5.04 -5.63
CA VAL A 34 13.56 -5.59 -4.28
C VAL A 34 13.19 -7.07 -4.36
N ILE A 35 12.40 -7.47 -5.35
CA ILE A 35 11.99 -8.85 -5.57
C ILE A 35 13.13 -9.68 -6.18
N LYS A 36 13.74 -9.19 -7.27
CA LYS A 36 14.78 -9.92 -8.04
C LYS A 36 16.06 -10.12 -7.21
N ASP A 37 16.53 -9.08 -6.55
CA ASP A 37 17.82 -9.06 -5.86
C ASP A 37 17.67 -9.21 -4.32
N LYS A 38 16.55 -9.81 -3.88
CA LYS A 38 16.23 -10.03 -2.47
C LYS A 38 17.34 -10.74 -1.69
N ALA A 39 18.05 -11.68 -2.32
CA ALA A 39 19.13 -12.44 -1.68
C ALA A 39 20.30 -11.56 -1.20
N VAL A 40 20.45 -10.35 -1.77
CA VAL A 40 21.49 -9.39 -1.37
C VAL A 40 20.89 -8.29 -0.51
N LEU A 41 19.80 -7.68 -0.96
CA LEU A 41 19.20 -6.52 -0.29
C LEU A 41 18.56 -6.88 1.06
N ALA A 42 18.06 -8.11 1.24
CA ALA A 42 17.48 -8.59 2.50
C ALA A 42 18.51 -8.87 3.59
N LYS A 43 19.80 -9.04 3.24
CA LYS A 43 20.88 -9.25 4.23
C LYS A 43 21.19 -7.99 5.03
N ILE A 44 20.75 -6.83 4.53
CA ILE A 44 20.95 -5.54 5.17
C ILE A 44 19.83 -5.35 6.20
N HIS A 45 20.20 -5.00 7.43
CA HIS A 45 19.25 -4.64 8.48
C HIS A 45 18.79 -3.20 8.26
N TRP A 46 17.58 -3.04 7.72
CA TRP A 46 17.04 -1.72 7.43
C TRP A 46 16.46 -1.10 8.70
N LYS A 47 16.79 0.16 8.97
CA LYS A 47 16.16 0.91 10.07
C LYS A 47 14.81 1.47 9.66
N TYR A 48 14.71 1.95 8.42
CA TYR A 48 13.54 2.61 7.87
C TYR A 48 13.27 2.11 6.45
N MET A 49 12.00 1.89 6.12
CA MET A 49 11.54 1.52 4.79
C MET A 49 10.42 2.46 4.36
N ILE A 50 10.60 3.14 3.24
CA ILE A 50 9.60 4.03 2.65
C ILE A 50 9.17 3.44 1.32
N ILE A 51 7.86 3.24 1.15
CA ILE A 51 7.27 2.76 -0.09
C ILE A 51 6.37 3.86 -0.62
N ASP A 52 6.71 4.36 -1.79
CA ASP A 52 5.85 5.26 -2.55
C ASP A 52 4.76 4.47 -3.30
N GLU A 53 3.74 5.16 -3.78
CA GLU A 53 2.62 4.60 -4.55
C GLU A 53 2.03 3.33 -3.94
N GLY A 54 1.73 3.40 -2.65
CA GLY A 54 1.21 2.29 -1.84
C GLY A 54 -0.07 1.66 -2.37
N HIS A 55 -0.76 2.28 -3.33
CA HIS A 55 -1.84 1.64 -4.08
C HIS A 55 -1.40 0.34 -4.78
N ARG A 56 -0.12 0.18 -5.11
CA ARG A 56 0.47 -1.07 -5.64
C ARG A 56 0.45 -2.23 -4.63
N MET A 57 0.30 -1.93 -3.34
CA MET A 57 0.25 -2.88 -2.23
C MET A 57 -1.18 -3.28 -1.83
N LYS A 58 -2.22 -2.79 -2.54
CA LYS A 58 -3.64 -3.08 -2.26
C LYS A 58 -3.98 -4.57 -2.34
N ASN A 59 -3.36 -5.30 -3.27
CA ASN A 59 -3.58 -6.73 -3.35
C ASN A 59 -2.80 -7.43 -2.24
N HIS A 60 -3.49 -8.03 -1.29
CA HIS A 60 -2.85 -8.71 -0.17
C HIS A 60 -2.06 -9.97 -0.59
N HIS A 61 -2.35 -10.52 -1.77
CA HIS A 61 -1.57 -11.58 -2.42
C HIS A 61 -0.37 -11.02 -3.23
N CYS A 62 -0.07 -9.73 -3.10
CA CYS A 62 1.05 -9.14 -3.82
C CYS A 62 2.36 -9.79 -3.38
N LYS A 63 3.08 -10.33 -4.37
CA LYS A 63 4.42 -10.93 -4.19
C LYS A 63 5.39 -9.97 -3.49
N LEU A 64 5.22 -8.66 -3.70
CA LEU A 64 6.03 -7.63 -3.05
C LEU A 64 5.81 -7.64 -1.53
N THR A 65 4.56 -7.59 -1.05
CA THR A 65 4.23 -7.62 0.38
C THR A 65 4.76 -8.87 1.06
N GLN A 66 4.59 -10.03 0.42
CA GLN A 66 5.13 -11.30 0.92
C GLN A 66 6.66 -11.24 1.02
N VAL A 67 7.36 -10.82 -0.03
CA VAL A 67 8.81 -10.71 -0.03
C VAL A 67 9.31 -9.75 1.05
N LEU A 68 8.67 -8.59 1.20
CA LEU A 68 9.02 -7.59 2.20
C LEU A 68 8.81 -8.10 3.63
N ASN A 69 7.68 -8.75 3.90
CA ASN A 69 7.37 -9.28 5.22
C ASN A 69 8.23 -10.48 5.61
N THR A 70 8.57 -11.35 4.66
CA THR A 70 9.33 -12.58 4.93
C THR A 70 10.85 -12.36 4.94
N HIS A 71 11.37 -11.50 4.06
CA HIS A 71 12.82 -11.37 3.86
C HIS A 71 13.40 -10.09 4.45
N TYR A 72 12.65 -9.00 4.54
CA TYR A 72 13.21 -7.71 4.93
C TYR A 72 12.85 -7.34 6.36
N ILE A 73 13.89 -7.08 7.17
CA ILE A 73 13.75 -6.56 8.53
C ILE A 73 13.83 -5.04 8.46
N ALA A 74 12.71 -4.37 8.76
CA ALA A 74 12.59 -2.92 8.84
C ALA A 74 11.57 -2.54 9.93
N PRO A 75 12.01 -2.09 11.13
CA PRO A 75 11.13 -1.76 12.24
C PRO A 75 10.22 -0.56 11.95
N HIS A 76 10.71 0.42 11.20
CA HIS A 76 9.94 1.60 10.83
C HIS A 76 9.58 1.52 9.35
N ARG A 77 8.26 1.55 9.07
CA ARG A 77 7.71 1.45 7.72
C ARG A 77 6.78 2.61 7.47
N LEU A 78 6.95 3.26 6.32
CA LEU A 78 6.12 4.37 5.87
C LEU A 78 5.59 4.05 4.48
N LEU A 79 4.32 4.34 4.27
CA LEU A 79 3.64 4.18 2.99
C LEU A 79 3.15 5.54 2.52
N LEU A 80 3.46 5.90 1.29
CA LEU A 80 2.97 7.10 0.63
C LEU A 80 2.00 6.71 -0.47
N THR A 81 0.87 7.40 -0.60
CA THR A 81 -0.08 7.19 -1.70
C THR A 81 -0.81 8.50 -1.98
N GLY A 82 -0.89 8.87 -3.26
CA GLY A 82 -1.74 9.97 -3.70
C GLY A 82 -3.21 9.56 -3.87
N THR A 83 -3.49 8.26 -3.97
CA THR A 83 -4.85 7.75 -4.17
C THR A 83 -5.54 7.43 -2.85
N PRO A 84 -6.85 7.73 -2.74
CA PRO A 84 -7.61 7.34 -1.57
C PRO A 84 -7.66 5.81 -1.45
N LEU A 85 -7.64 5.34 -0.20
CA LEU A 85 -7.93 3.95 0.13
C LEU A 85 -9.35 3.63 -0.34
N GLN A 86 -9.52 2.51 -1.05
CA GLN A 86 -10.85 2.04 -1.43
C GLN A 86 -11.50 1.40 -0.20
N ASN A 87 -12.84 1.43 -0.14
CA ASN A 87 -13.64 0.96 0.99
C ASN A 87 -13.68 -0.58 1.14
N LYS A 88 -12.60 -1.28 0.78
CA LYS A 88 -12.50 -2.74 0.83
C LYS A 88 -11.64 -3.17 2.02
N LEU A 89 -12.21 -3.96 2.94
CA LEU A 89 -11.51 -4.49 4.11
C LEU A 89 -10.20 -5.24 3.77
N PRO A 90 -10.13 -6.09 2.72
CA PRO A 90 -8.89 -6.79 2.39
C PRO A 90 -7.75 -5.86 1.94
N GLU A 91 -8.07 -4.80 1.19
CA GLU A 91 -7.06 -3.82 0.75
C GLU A 91 -6.49 -3.08 1.94
N LEU A 92 -7.36 -2.67 2.85
CA LEU A 92 -6.95 -2.00 4.06
C LEU A 92 -6.11 -2.91 4.96
N TRP A 93 -6.52 -4.16 5.13
CA TRP A 93 -5.74 -5.15 5.86
C TRP A 93 -4.34 -5.29 5.27
N ALA A 94 -4.21 -5.36 3.93
CA ALA A 94 -2.91 -5.48 3.27
C ALA A 94 -1.96 -4.34 3.65
N LEU A 95 -2.47 -3.11 3.71
CA LEU A 95 -1.68 -1.93 4.06
C LEU A 95 -1.32 -1.90 5.54
N LEU A 96 -2.26 -2.27 6.42
CA LEU A 96 -2.01 -2.34 7.85
C LEU A 96 -1.06 -3.47 8.22
N ASN A 97 -1.18 -4.62 7.56
CA ASN A 97 -0.24 -5.72 7.67
C ASN A 97 1.16 -5.30 7.23
N PHE A 98 1.28 -4.50 6.17
CA PHE A 98 2.58 -3.97 5.77
C PHE A 98 3.17 -3.04 6.84
N LEU A 99 2.38 -2.08 7.37
CA LEU A 99 2.86 -1.11 8.37
C LEU A 99 3.15 -1.76 9.74
N LEU A 100 2.28 -2.68 10.17
CA LEU A 100 2.27 -3.31 11.50
C LEU A 100 2.03 -4.83 11.37
N PRO A 101 3.00 -5.59 10.81
CA PRO A 101 2.84 -7.01 10.52
C PRO A 101 2.66 -7.88 11.78
N SER A 102 3.14 -7.41 12.93
CA SER A 102 2.99 -8.13 14.21
C SER A 102 1.56 -8.14 14.74
N ILE A 103 0.80 -7.08 14.46
CA ILE A 103 -0.59 -6.91 14.92
C ILE A 103 -1.55 -7.57 13.93
N PHE A 104 -1.36 -7.35 12.63
CA PHE A 104 -2.32 -7.73 11.59
C PHE A 104 -1.91 -8.98 10.81
N LYS A 105 -1.77 -10.13 11.46
CA LYS A 105 -1.24 -11.34 10.82
C LYS A 105 -2.19 -12.06 9.85
N SER A 106 -3.50 -11.97 10.08
CA SER A 106 -4.51 -12.71 9.31
C SER A 106 -5.61 -11.80 8.79
N CYS A 107 -5.90 -11.90 7.48
CA CYS A 107 -6.99 -11.17 6.84
C CYS A 107 -8.34 -11.67 7.33
N SER A 108 -8.51 -13.00 7.50
CA SER A 108 -9.78 -13.57 7.96
C SER A 108 -10.13 -13.13 9.38
N THR A 109 -9.14 -13.04 10.27
CA THR A 109 -9.36 -12.54 11.64
C THR A 109 -9.72 -11.05 11.63
N PHE A 110 -9.11 -10.28 10.73
CA PHE A 110 -9.45 -8.86 10.55
C PHE A 110 -10.89 -8.70 10.06
N GLU A 111 -11.28 -9.44 9.02
CA GLU A 111 -12.66 -9.45 8.52
C GLU A 111 -13.65 -9.88 9.60
N GLN A 112 -13.37 -10.96 10.34
CA GLN A 112 -14.22 -11.41 11.44
C GLN A 112 -14.35 -10.36 12.54
N TRP A 113 -13.25 -9.71 12.95
CA TRP A 113 -13.31 -8.68 13.98
C TRP A 113 -14.19 -7.49 13.60
N PHE A 114 -14.20 -7.14 12.30
CA PHE A 114 -15.05 -6.07 11.77
C PHE A 114 -16.48 -6.52 11.48
N ASN A 115 -16.70 -7.79 11.12
CA ASN A 115 -18.04 -8.35 10.83
C ASN A 115 -18.75 -8.87 12.10
N ALA A 116 -18.02 -9.17 13.18
CA ALA A 116 -18.54 -9.73 14.44
C ALA A 116 -19.71 -8.95 15.08
N PRO A 117 -19.78 -7.61 15.05
CA PRO A 117 -20.91 -6.87 15.62
C PRO A 117 -22.25 -7.11 14.90
N PHE A 118 -22.22 -7.76 13.73
CA PHE A 118 -23.39 -7.98 12.86
C PHE A 118 -23.64 -9.47 12.60
N ALA A 119 -22.80 -10.35 13.15
CA ALA A 119 -22.97 -11.80 13.11
C ALA A 119 -24.00 -12.23 14.17
N THR A 120 -25.27 -11.81 14.01
CA THR A 120 -26.32 -12.08 15.00
C THR A 120 -26.89 -13.51 14.90
N THR A 121 -26.58 -14.23 13.83
CA THR A 121 -27.04 -15.61 13.62
C THR A 121 -26.00 -16.33 12.78
N GLY A 122 -25.61 -17.55 13.13
CA GLY A 122 -24.49 -18.32 12.55
C GLY A 122 -24.58 -18.68 11.06
N GLU A 123 -25.38 -17.96 10.27
CA GLU A 123 -25.39 -18.00 8.82
C GLU A 123 -24.54 -16.84 8.26
N LYS A 124 -24.02 -17.01 7.03
CA LYS A 124 -23.38 -15.91 6.30
C LYS A 124 -24.43 -14.87 5.93
N VAL A 125 -24.79 -14.01 6.88
CA VAL A 125 -25.65 -12.86 6.61
C VAL A 125 -24.83 -11.87 5.79
N GLU A 126 -25.28 -11.60 4.57
CA GLU A 126 -24.75 -10.48 3.80
C GLU A 126 -25.05 -9.18 4.57
N LEU A 127 -24.00 -8.45 4.94
CA LEU A 127 -24.14 -7.17 5.61
C LEU A 127 -24.92 -6.22 4.70
N ASN A 128 -25.90 -5.54 5.27
CA ASN A 128 -26.57 -4.47 4.55
C ASN A 128 -25.62 -3.24 4.42
N GLU A 129 -25.94 -2.33 3.50
CA GLU A 129 -25.04 -1.19 3.18
C GLU A 129 -24.78 -0.29 4.41
N GLU A 130 -25.79 -0.14 5.27
CA GLU A 130 -25.71 0.68 6.49
C GLU A 130 -24.74 0.11 7.53
N GLU A 131 -24.81 -1.21 7.78
CA GLU A 131 -23.88 -1.91 8.67
C GLU A 131 -22.45 -1.83 8.14
N THR A 132 -22.28 -2.00 6.84
CA THR A 132 -20.98 -1.85 6.15
C THR A 132 -20.41 -0.43 6.33
N ILE A 133 -21.23 0.60 6.22
CA ILE A 133 -20.83 2.00 6.47
C ILE A 133 -20.41 2.19 7.93
N LEU A 134 -21.12 1.60 8.89
CA LEU A 134 -20.81 1.73 10.31
C LEU A 134 -19.44 1.09 10.65
N ILE A 135 -19.17 -0.09 10.09
CA ILE A 135 -17.86 -0.78 10.18
C ILE A 135 -16.76 0.13 9.65
N ILE A 136 -16.93 0.65 8.43
CA ILE A 136 -15.96 1.53 7.77
C ILE A 136 -15.68 2.77 8.62
N ARG A 137 -16.71 3.40 9.21
CA ARG A 137 -16.54 4.57 10.09
C ARG A 137 -15.74 4.24 11.35
N ARG A 138 -16.04 3.11 12.01
CA ARG A 138 -15.30 2.66 13.21
C ARG A 138 -13.84 2.42 12.87
N LEU A 139 -13.60 1.81 11.72
CA LEU A 139 -12.29 1.55 11.18
C LEU A 139 -11.51 2.84 10.93
N HIS A 140 -12.12 3.83 10.25
CA HIS A 140 -11.46 5.13 10.00
C HIS A 140 -11.08 5.84 11.29
N LYS A 141 -11.88 5.69 12.36
CA LYS A 141 -11.58 6.25 13.68
C LYS A 141 -10.33 5.62 14.30
N VAL A 142 -10.17 4.30 14.20
CA VAL A 142 -8.97 3.58 14.65
C VAL A 142 -7.75 3.92 13.79
N LEU A 143 -7.95 4.18 12.50
CA LEU A 143 -6.88 4.50 11.55
C LEU A 143 -6.40 5.94 11.57
N ARG A 144 -7.21 6.86 12.11
CA ARG A 144 -6.90 8.28 12.16
C ARG A 144 -5.49 8.63 12.68
N PRO A 145 -4.94 7.99 13.74
CA PRO A 145 -3.55 8.25 14.15
C PRO A 145 -2.49 7.72 13.18
N PHE A 146 -2.82 6.76 12.32
CA PHE A 146 -1.89 6.13 11.37
C PHE A 146 -1.94 6.76 9.97
N LEU A 147 -3.00 7.52 9.67
CA LEU A 147 -3.26 8.06 8.34
C LEU A 147 -3.31 9.59 8.39
N LEU A 148 -2.34 10.21 7.74
CA LEU A 148 -2.36 11.65 7.49
C LEU A 148 -2.88 11.91 6.07
N ARG A 149 -4.06 12.53 5.97
CA ARG A 149 -4.67 12.94 4.69
C ARG A 149 -5.13 14.39 4.80
N ARG A 150 -4.84 15.16 3.75
CA ARG A 150 -5.31 16.54 3.56
C ARG A 150 -5.87 16.67 2.15
N LEU A 151 -6.86 17.53 1.97
CA LEU A 151 -7.39 17.91 0.66
C LEU A 151 -6.58 19.06 0.09
N LYS A 152 -6.43 19.13 -1.23
CA LYS A 152 -5.66 20.19 -1.89
C LYS A 152 -6.17 21.59 -1.52
N LYS A 153 -7.50 21.75 -1.46
CA LYS A 153 -8.17 22.98 -1.01
C LYS A 153 -7.86 23.39 0.45
N GLU A 154 -7.43 22.46 1.30
CA GLU A 154 -7.08 22.75 2.71
C GLU A 154 -5.65 23.25 2.87
N VAL A 155 -4.80 23.02 1.86
CA VAL A 155 -3.35 23.30 1.93
C VAL A 155 -2.89 24.34 0.92
N GLU A 156 -3.58 24.47 -0.21
CA GLU A 156 -3.16 25.29 -1.33
C GLU A 156 -4.32 26.18 -1.78
N SER A 157 -4.32 27.43 -1.30
CA SER A 157 -5.36 28.42 -1.57
C SER A 157 -5.26 29.05 -2.96
N GLN A 158 -4.16 28.81 -3.69
CA GLN A 158 -3.90 29.39 -5.00
C GLN A 158 -4.50 28.58 -6.16
N LEU A 159 -5.07 27.40 -5.89
CA LEU A 159 -5.70 26.62 -6.96
C LEU A 159 -7.05 27.19 -7.34
N PRO A 160 -7.33 27.35 -8.64
CA PRO A 160 -8.68 27.62 -9.11
C PRO A 160 -9.59 26.43 -8.81
N ASP A 161 -10.90 26.69 -8.82
CA ASP A 161 -11.91 25.65 -8.60
C ASP A 161 -11.81 24.53 -9.65
N LYS A 162 -12.00 23.29 -9.20
CA LYS A 162 -12.04 22.12 -10.08
C LYS A 162 -13.31 22.19 -10.92
N VAL A 163 -13.17 22.31 -12.24
CA VAL A 163 -14.28 22.17 -13.19
C VAL A 163 -14.21 20.79 -13.86
N GLU A 164 -15.33 20.08 -13.89
CA GLU A 164 -15.44 18.73 -14.44
C GLU A 164 -16.60 18.67 -15.44
N TYR A 165 -16.29 18.26 -16.67
CA TYR A 165 -17.27 18.15 -17.75
C TYR A 165 -17.44 16.68 -18.14
N ILE A 166 -18.68 16.22 -18.24
CA ILE A 166 -19.03 14.89 -18.75
C ILE A 166 -19.63 15.09 -20.14
N VAL A 167 -18.91 14.67 -21.18
CA VAL A 167 -19.38 14.72 -22.56
C VAL A 167 -19.83 13.34 -22.99
N LYS A 168 -21.11 13.22 -23.36
CA LYS A 168 -21.67 11.99 -23.94
C LYS A 168 -21.55 12.07 -25.46
N CYS A 169 -21.11 10.97 -26.08
CA CYS A 169 -21.02 10.85 -27.53
C CYS A 169 -21.91 9.71 -28.00
N ASP A 170 -22.54 9.89 -29.15
CA ASP A 170 -23.32 8.83 -29.77
C ASP A 170 -22.43 7.73 -30.34
N MET A 171 -22.94 6.49 -30.32
CA MET A 171 -22.28 5.38 -31.01
C MET A 171 -22.23 5.65 -32.51
N SER A 172 -21.09 5.38 -33.13
CA SER A 172 -20.95 5.37 -34.59
C SER A 172 -21.83 4.28 -35.22
N GLY A 173 -22.14 4.40 -36.51
CA GLY A 173 -22.99 3.44 -37.22
C GLY A 173 -22.52 1.99 -37.06
N LEU A 174 -21.21 1.72 -37.08
CA LEU A 174 -20.64 0.39 -36.92
C LEU A 174 -20.78 -0.16 -35.49
N GLN A 175 -20.76 0.71 -34.48
CA GLN A 175 -20.92 0.34 -33.07
C GLN A 175 -22.39 0.10 -32.68
N ARG A 176 -23.33 0.52 -33.52
CA ARG A 176 -24.77 0.28 -33.36
C ARG A 176 -25.23 -1.07 -33.94
N VAL A 177 -24.35 -1.78 -34.66
CA VAL A 177 -24.63 -3.07 -35.32
C VAL A 177 -24.26 -4.23 -34.41
#